data_AF-A0A6C0LN37-F1
#
_entry.id   AF-A0A6C0LN37-F1
#
_cell.length_a   1.000
_cell.length_b   1.000
_cell.length_c   1.000
_cell.angle_alpha   90.00
_cell.angle_beta   90.00
_cell.angle_gamma   90.00
#
_symmetry.space_group_name_H-M   'P 1'
#
loop_
_entity.id
_entity.type
_entity.pdbx_description
1 polymer ?
#
loop_
_entity_poly.entity_id
_entity_poly.type
_entity_poly.pdbx_seq_one_letter_code
_entity_poly.pdbx_strand_id
1 'polypeptide(L)'
;MEYKVLEVWGTGGPSSIPLRPNTDLQPPKQVYVCALENRALQQAKNEINLFYQEGKWDDYKKVTNPYEYIFLSWNRRSSRSVATRQPLSRSYFKMIEMWKRLDLTNELAPLVKRNVGIGLRTVHAAEGPGGFIEACLTMATKNMIHLEDWGYVGTNAITLRSEAKNVPGWRKAAKFLAYWPQITIHDGEDSTGNILIKANQDHFVKWTNLRNPNGAHIYTADGGFDFSSDYNAQEDSIFPLLLAEALIGLKVLGKGGFMIIKCFDTTEQPTLDLLWLLSRAFRSWGISKPHTSRSGNAERYFIGKGYLGPSSDIINLLDAYQAKQQFLFPILAHPVQCESWKPTMDLIQQLQVEIEQLEIIVIRQTLDLIKTTDPMVIEKLVRENVNRSIDWCKHHDEEITMTWVNEMDKNVAKETQDLLNILNPPPHNVPYSYANWTNRSTVTNALVFDNFRMGESTTVHTAPVVNPFMRLKSVKQTNAFTA
;
A
#
# COMPACT_ATOMS: atom_id res chain seq x y z
N MET A 1 -13.09 21.35 -8.70
CA MET A 1 -13.59 20.01 -8.33
C MET A 1 -13.42 19.85 -6.83
N GLU A 2 -14.46 19.43 -6.13
CA GLU A 2 -14.37 19.10 -4.70
C GLU A 2 -13.84 17.66 -4.57
N TYR A 3 -12.71 17.48 -3.88
CA TYR A 3 -12.15 16.15 -3.64
C TYR A 3 -12.74 15.61 -2.34
N LYS A 4 -13.66 14.66 -2.45
CA LYS A 4 -14.26 13.98 -1.29
C LYS A 4 -13.53 12.67 -1.02
N VAL A 5 -13.54 12.23 0.24
CA VAL A 5 -13.16 10.85 0.57
C VAL A 5 -14.23 9.95 -0.07
N LEU A 6 -13.78 9.02 -0.92
CA LEU A 6 -14.67 8.05 -1.57
C LEU A 6 -14.74 6.81 -0.69
N GLU A 7 -15.92 6.45 -0.22
CA GLU A 7 -16.10 5.30 0.65
C GLU A 7 -17.51 4.72 0.63
N VAL A 8 -17.59 3.44 0.98
CA VAL A 8 -18.85 2.74 1.26
C VAL A 8 -18.74 1.99 2.57
N TRP A 9 -19.88 1.83 3.24
CA TRP A 9 -20.00 1.15 4.53
C TRP A 9 -21.13 0.13 4.49
N GLY A 10 -20.93 -1.00 5.13
CA GLY A 10 -21.93 -2.05 5.26
C GLY A 10 -21.93 -2.69 6.65
N THR A 11 -23.05 -3.33 6.98
CA THR A 11 -23.12 -4.22 8.14
C THR A 11 -22.38 -5.51 7.81
N GLY A 12 -21.56 -5.98 8.74
CA GLY A 12 -20.95 -7.30 8.66
C GLY A 12 -21.80 -8.32 9.42
N GLY A 13 -21.15 -9.33 9.98
CA GLY A 13 -21.80 -10.34 10.80
C GLY A 13 -21.68 -11.75 10.25
N PRO A 14 -21.79 -12.76 11.13
CA PRO A 14 -21.76 -14.14 10.71
C PRO A 14 -23.02 -14.45 9.90
N SER A 15 -22.89 -15.34 8.91
CA SER A 15 -24.04 -15.95 8.25
C SER A 15 -24.23 -17.35 8.80
N SER A 16 -25.48 -17.74 9.05
CA SER A 16 -25.83 -19.13 9.33
C SER A 16 -25.72 -20.02 8.09
N ILE A 17 -25.55 -19.43 6.90
CA ILE A 17 -25.44 -20.17 5.66
C ILE A 17 -24.00 -20.68 5.50
N PRO A 18 -23.80 -22.00 5.32
CA PRO A 18 -22.48 -22.59 5.14
C PRO A 18 -21.75 -22.02 3.92
N LEU A 19 -20.45 -21.80 4.07
CA LEU A 19 -19.57 -21.46 2.95
C LEU A 19 -19.44 -22.65 1.99
N ARG A 20 -19.54 -22.37 0.70
CA ARG A 20 -19.35 -23.37 -0.36
C ARG A 20 -18.07 -23.04 -1.14
N PRO A 21 -16.95 -23.74 -0.90
CA PRO A 21 -15.73 -23.54 -1.69
C PRO A 21 -15.96 -23.90 -3.16
N ASN A 22 -15.28 -23.20 -4.06
CA ASN A 22 -15.16 -23.64 -5.46
C ASN A 22 -14.13 -24.78 -5.56
N THR A 23 -14.58 -26.00 -5.33
CA THR A 23 -13.74 -27.20 -5.43
C THR A 23 -13.49 -27.64 -6.87
N ASP A 24 -14.43 -27.30 -7.76
CA ASP A 24 -14.48 -27.80 -9.13
C ASP A 24 -13.60 -26.97 -10.08
N LEU A 25 -13.06 -25.84 -9.57
CA LEU A 25 -12.25 -24.90 -10.33
C LEU A 25 -12.97 -24.48 -11.62
N GLN A 26 -14.27 -24.24 -11.50
CA GLN A 26 -15.13 -23.79 -12.58
C GLN A 26 -16.29 -22.96 -11.99
N PRO A 27 -16.76 -21.92 -12.70
CA PRO A 27 -16.14 -21.35 -13.89
C PRO A 27 -14.82 -20.62 -13.55
N PRO A 28 -14.00 -20.25 -14.54
CA PRO A 28 -12.92 -19.27 -14.37
C PRO A 28 -13.44 -17.97 -13.75
N LYS A 29 -12.55 -17.20 -13.12
CA LYS A 29 -12.89 -15.92 -12.51
C LYS A 29 -13.57 -14.99 -13.54
N GLN A 30 -14.54 -14.24 -13.05
CA GLN A 30 -15.21 -13.19 -13.82
C GLN A 30 -14.68 -11.82 -13.37
N VAL A 31 -14.77 -10.85 -14.28
CA VAL A 31 -14.41 -9.46 -14.04
C VAL A 31 -15.67 -8.61 -14.10
N TYR A 32 -15.95 -7.88 -13.02
CA TYR A 32 -17.12 -7.03 -12.82
C TYR A 32 -16.70 -5.58 -12.95
N VAL A 33 -16.88 -5.03 -14.15
CA VAL A 33 -16.53 -3.64 -14.47
C VAL A 33 -17.67 -2.98 -15.21
N CYS A 34 -17.81 -1.66 -15.06
CA CYS A 34 -18.64 -0.91 -15.97
C CYS A 34 -17.92 -0.78 -17.33
N ALA A 35 -18.50 -1.34 -18.38
CA ALA A 35 -17.81 -1.50 -19.67
C ALA A 35 -17.43 -0.18 -20.36
N LEU A 36 -18.05 0.95 -20.03
CA LEU A 36 -17.74 2.25 -20.63
C LEU A 36 -16.59 2.94 -19.89
N GLU A 37 -16.70 3.07 -18.57
CA GLU A 37 -15.71 3.70 -17.69
C GLU A 37 -14.40 2.91 -17.70
N ASN A 38 -14.47 1.57 -17.66
CA ASN A 38 -13.30 0.72 -17.70
C ASN A 38 -12.50 0.89 -19.00
N ARG A 39 -13.18 0.99 -20.16
CA ARG A 39 -12.51 1.27 -21.45
C ARG A 39 -11.86 2.65 -21.46
N ALA A 40 -12.54 3.67 -20.93
CA ALA A 40 -11.99 5.02 -20.85
C ALA A 40 -10.77 5.10 -19.93
N LEU A 41 -10.80 4.41 -18.79
CA LEU A 41 -9.68 4.34 -17.86
C LEU A 41 -8.51 3.56 -18.45
N GLN A 42 -8.74 2.41 -19.07
CA GLN A 42 -7.69 1.64 -19.75
C GLN A 42 -7.03 2.48 -20.85
N GLN A 43 -7.81 3.20 -21.65
CA GLN A 43 -7.27 4.12 -22.66
C GLN A 43 -6.40 5.21 -22.01
N ALA A 44 -6.88 5.84 -20.94
CA ALA A 44 -6.12 6.85 -20.22
C ALA A 44 -4.82 6.29 -19.61
N LYS A 45 -4.86 5.09 -19.01
CA LYS A 45 -3.70 4.38 -18.47
C LYS A 45 -2.70 4.01 -19.58
N ASN A 46 -3.16 3.58 -20.75
CA ASN A 46 -2.30 3.25 -21.88
C ASN A 46 -1.58 4.48 -22.45
N GLU A 47 -2.20 5.65 -22.43
CA GLU A 47 -1.56 6.91 -22.84
C GLU A 47 -0.42 7.32 -21.91
N ILE A 48 -0.43 6.90 -20.63
CA ILE A 48 0.69 7.12 -19.69
C ILE A 48 1.99 6.50 -20.24
N ASN A 49 1.89 5.34 -20.90
CA ASN A 49 3.04 4.61 -21.42
C ASN A 49 3.86 5.43 -22.43
N LEU A 50 3.23 6.38 -23.12
CA LEU A 50 3.91 7.30 -24.05
C LEU A 50 4.91 8.23 -23.34
N PHE A 51 4.69 8.53 -22.06
CA PHE A 51 5.49 9.47 -21.27
C PHE A 51 6.25 8.81 -20.13
N TYR A 52 6.05 7.51 -19.93
CA TYR A 52 6.62 6.78 -18.79
C TYR A 52 8.15 6.63 -18.92
N GLN A 53 8.64 6.27 -20.11
CA GLN A 53 10.08 6.07 -20.34
C GLN A 53 10.90 7.37 -20.18
N GLU A 54 10.27 8.52 -20.37
CA GLU A 54 10.89 9.84 -20.20
C GLU A 54 10.88 10.31 -18.72
N GLY A 55 10.27 9.55 -17.81
CA GLY A 55 10.10 9.94 -16.40
C GLY A 55 9.11 11.09 -16.16
N LYS A 56 8.54 11.67 -17.22
CA LYS A 56 7.62 12.81 -17.15
C LYS A 56 6.39 12.49 -16.31
N TRP A 57 5.77 11.33 -16.50
CA TRP A 57 4.60 10.94 -15.72
C TRP A 57 4.84 11.05 -14.21
N ASP A 58 5.97 10.54 -13.74
CA ASP A 58 6.31 10.51 -12.32
C ASP A 58 6.51 11.89 -11.71
N ASP A 59 6.97 12.87 -12.48
CA ASP A 59 7.15 14.24 -12.03
C ASP A 59 5.87 15.07 -12.12
N TYR A 60 5.14 14.96 -13.23
CA TYR A 60 3.92 15.72 -13.45
C TYR A 60 2.77 15.26 -12.55
N LYS A 61 2.64 13.95 -12.25
CA LYS A 61 1.58 13.44 -11.36
C LYS A 61 1.69 13.97 -9.93
N LYS A 62 2.87 14.45 -9.52
CA LYS A 62 3.07 15.10 -8.21
C LYS A 62 2.46 16.50 -8.19
N VAL A 63 2.45 17.20 -9.33
CA VAL A 63 1.89 18.55 -9.47
C VAL A 63 0.37 18.49 -9.53
N THR A 64 -0.19 17.49 -10.19
CA THR A 64 -1.65 17.32 -10.29
C THR A 64 -2.25 16.59 -9.09
N ASN A 65 -1.47 15.85 -8.30
CA ASN A 65 -1.99 15.17 -7.13
C ASN A 65 -2.46 16.19 -6.06
N PRO A 66 -3.76 16.21 -5.72
CA PRO A 66 -4.35 17.23 -4.88
C PRO A 66 -3.61 17.44 -3.55
N TYR A 67 -3.30 16.36 -2.85
CA TYR A 67 -2.77 16.42 -1.48
C TYR A 67 -1.26 16.16 -1.40
N GLU A 68 -0.52 16.31 -2.51
CA GLU A 68 0.91 15.98 -2.54
C GLU A 68 1.75 16.86 -1.60
N TYR A 69 1.31 18.11 -1.34
CA TYR A 69 2.03 19.06 -0.48
C TYR A 69 1.86 18.80 1.02
N ILE A 70 1.02 17.86 1.46
CA ILE A 70 1.03 17.41 2.86
C ILE A 70 2.45 16.97 3.22
N PHE A 71 3.05 16.12 2.37
CA PHE A 71 4.45 15.71 2.52
C PHE A 71 5.10 15.33 1.19
N LEU A 72 6.13 16.08 0.84
CA LEU A 72 6.94 15.87 -0.35
C LEU A 72 8.13 14.97 -0.03
N SER A 73 7.98 13.67 -0.27
CA SER A 73 9.05 12.67 -0.07
C SER A 73 10.16 12.74 -1.14
N TRP A 74 10.12 13.71 -2.06
CA TRP A 74 10.96 13.80 -3.24
C TRP A 74 12.28 14.55 -2.96
N ASN A 75 13.42 14.03 -3.45
CA ASN A 75 14.68 14.74 -3.74
C ASN A 75 14.99 15.99 -2.88
N ARG A 76 15.03 15.85 -1.55
CA ARG A 76 15.34 16.96 -0.60
C ARG A 76 14.35 18.14 -0.63
N ARG A 77 13.16 17.95 -1.21
CA ARG A 77 12.05 18.92 -1.20
C ARG A 77 11.10 18.73 -0.02
N SER A 78 11.42 17.84 0.91
CA SER A 78 10.61 17.66 2.11
C SER A 78 10.50 18.94 2.94
N SER A 79 11.45 19.87 2.80
CA SER A 79 11.41 21.24 3.33
C SER A 79 10.32 22.13 2.74
N ARG A 80 9.71 21.73 1.62
CA ARG A 80 8.57 22.41 0.99
C ARG A 80 7.23 21.79 1.38
N SER A 81 7.23 20.74 2.19
CA SER A 81 5.99 20.17 2.73
C SER A 81 5.26 21.18 3.59
N VAL A 82 3.93 21.10 3.61
CA VAL A 82 3.10 21.87 4.52
C VAL A 82 3.26 21.33 5.95
N ALA A 83 3.17 20.02 6.13
CA ALA A 83 3.40 19.41 7.43
C ALA A 83 4.87 19.58 7.85
N THR A 84 5.10 20.00 9.10
CA THR A 84 6.46 20.10 9.65
C THR A 84 7.07 18.72 9.90
N ARG A 85 6.21 17.73 10.20
CA ARG A 85 6.59 16.35 10.48
C ARG A 85 7.37 15.73 9.32
N GLN A 86 8.44 15.02 9.68
CA GLN A 86 9.25 14.22 8.77
C GLN A 86 9.08 12.74 9.12
N PRO A 87 8.02 12.06 8.63
CA PRO A 87 7.76 10.68 8.98
C PRO A 87 8.68 9.72 8.24
N LEU A 88 8.71 8.45 8.68
CA LEU A 88 9.40 7.34 8.02
C LEU A 88 8.96 7.16 6.56
N SER A 89 7.69 7.43 6.28
CA SER A 89 7.14 7.45 4.92
C SER A 89 5.81 8.21 4.87
N ARG A 90 5.34 8.48 3.64
CA ARG A 90 4.03 9.12 3.38
C ARG A 90 2.83 8.37 3.92
N SER A 91 2.94 7.05 4.12
CA SER A 91 1.82 6.25 4.62
C SER A 91 1.41 6.67 6.04
N TYR A 92 2.30 7.32 6.79
CA TYR A 92 1.96 7.98 8.06
C TYR A 92 0.68 8.83 7.97
N PHE A 93 0.60 9.74 7.00
CA PHE A 93 -0.53 10.66 6.88
C PHE A 93 -1.82 9.94 6.50
N LYS A 94 -1.74 8.84 5.75
CA LYS A 94 -2.91 8.00 5.46
C LYS A 94 -3.47 7.36 6.72
N MET A 95 -2.59 6.84 7.58
CA MET A 95 -3.01 6.25 8.84
C MET A 95 -3.58 7.31 9.79
N ILE A 96 -3.01 8.52 9.84
CA ILE A 96 -3.59 9.64 10.62
C ILE A 96 -4.98 10.01 10.11
N GLU A 97 -5.17 10.12 8.79
CA GLU A 97 -6.47 10.41 8.18
C GLU A 97 -7.50 9.36 8.58
N MET A 98 -7.19 8.08 8.36
CA MET A 98 -8.07 6.98 8.71
C MET A 98 -8.31 6.89 10.21
N TRP A 99 -7.29 7.14 11.06
CA TRP A 99 -7.45 7.12 12.51
C TRP A 99 -8.49 8.11 12.98
N LYS A 100 -8.40 9.37 12.51
CA LYS A 100 -9.33 10.43 12.87
C LYS A 100 -10.71 10.19 12.25
N ARG A 101 -10.77 9.82 10.97
CA ARG A 101 -12.03 9.59 10.25
C ARG A 101 -12.85 8.44 10.84
N LEU A 102 -12.19 7.41 11.35
CA LEU A 102 -12.84 6.25 11.97
C LEU A 102 -13.09 6.42 13.47
N ASP A 103 -12.67 7.54 14.05
CA ASP A 103 -12.67 7.79 15.49
C ASP A 103 -12.06 6.62 16.29
N LEU A 104 -10.91 6.11 15.82
CA LEU A 104 -10.28 4.92 16.39
C LEU A 104 -9.94 5.10 17.86
N THR A 105 -9.65 6.33 18.31
CA THR A 105 -9.41 6.62 19.72
C THR A 105 -10.59 6.18 20.59
N ASN A 106 -11.80 6.62 20.25
CA ASN A 106 -12.99 6.32 21.05
C ASN A 106 -13.46 4.89 20.85
N GLU A 107 -13.38 4.34 19.64
CA GLU A 107 -13.77 2.96 19.37
C GLU A 107 -12.84 1.95 20.07
N LEU A 108 -11.54 2.24 20.16
CA LEU A 108 -10.57 1.38 20.82
C LEU A 108 -10.52 1.63 22.35
N ALA A 109 -11.02 2.79 22.84
CA ALA A 109 -11.11 3.16 24.28
C ALA A 109 -11.52 1.99 25.18
N PRO A 110 -12.65 1.29 24.92
CA PRO A 110 -13.13 0.24 25.79
C PRO A 110 -12.28 -1.04 25.72
N LEU A 111 -11.61 -1.30 24.60
CA LEU A 111 -10.82 -2.52 24.42
C LEU A 111 -9.47 -2.41 25.13
N VAL A 112 -8.82 -1.24 25.00
CA VAL A 112 -7.53 -0.97 25.63
C VAL A 112 -7.65 -0.95 27.16
N LYS A 113 -8.72 -0.36 27.71
CA LYS A 113 -8.97 -0.30 29.16
C LYS A 113 -9.28 -1.67 29.80
N ARG A 114 -9.78 -2.64 29.02
CA ARG A 114 -10.16 -3.97 29.52
C ARG A 114 -9.00 -4.97 29.58
N ASN A 115 -7.87 -4.68 28.95
CA ASN A 115 -6.75 -5.61 28.86
C ASN A 115 -5.78 -5.49 30.04
N VAL A 116 -5.40 -6.64 30.61
CA VAL A 116 -4.36 -6.74 31.65
C VAL A 116 -3.03 -6.27 31.05
N GLY A 117 -2.39 -5.26 31.64
CA GLY A 117 -1.25 -4.57 31.01
C GLY A 117 -1.73 -3.49 30.03
N ILE A 118 -2.27 -2.43 30.63
CA ILE A 118 -2.92 -1.24 30.11
C ILE A 118 -2.22 -0.68 28.85
N GLY A 119 -2.90 -0.75 27.69
CA GLY A 119 -2.52 0.00 26.49
C GLY A 119 -2.67 -0.72 25.14
N LEU A 120 -2.60 0.07 24.07
CA LEU A 120 -2.75 -0.29 22.67
C LEU A 120 -1.69 -1.32 22.25
N ARG A 121 -2.16 -2.30 21.48
CA ARG A 121 -1.36 -3.36 20.87
C ARG A 121 -1.69 -3.43 19.40
N THR A 122 -0.66 -3.37 18.57
CA THR A 122 -0.81 -3.26 17.12
C THR A 122 -0.03 -4.36 16.42
N VAL A 123 -0.52 -4.82 15.29
CA VAL A 123 0.19 -5.78 14.42
C VAL A 123 0.20 -5.25 13.00
N HIS A 124 1.35 -5.35 12.33
CA HIS A 124 1.58 -4.72 11.02
C HIS A 124 2.23 -5.71 10.05
N ALA A 125 1.72 -5.80 8.82
CA ALA A 125 2.29 -6.66 7.79
C ALA A 125 2.63 -5.89 6.50
N ALA A 126 3.82 -6.17 5.94
CA ALA A 126 4.32 -5.57 4.70
C ALA A 126 4.43 -4.03 4.71
N GLU A 127 4.62 -3.42 5.88
CA GLU A 127 4.59 -1.97 6.04
C GLU A 127 5.97 -1.29 6.12
N GLY A 128 7.06 -1.97 5.77
CA GLY A 128 8.39 -1.36 5.75
C GLY A 128 8.38 -0.06 4.93
N PRO A 129 8.84 1.11 5.45
CA PRO A 129 9.65 1.29 6.65
C PRO A 129 8.87 1.53 7.96
N GLY A 130 7.54 1.56 7.97
CA GLY A 130 6.72 1.63 9.19
C GLY A 130 5.95 2.93 9.39
N GLY A 131 5.48 3.60 8.32
CA GLY A 131 4.72 4.85 8.44
C GLY A 131 3.43 4.70 9.26
N PHE A 132 2.69 3.60 9.06
CA PHE A 132 1.48 3.27 9.84
C PHE A 132 1.81 2.96 11.30
N ILE A 133 2.93 2.27 11.56
CA ILE A 133 3.44 2.04 12.92
C ILE A 133 3.72 3.36 13.64
N GLU A 134 4.45 4.27 12.99
CA GLU A 134 4.76 5.60 13.53
C GLU A 134 3.48 6.42 13.81
N ALA A 135 2.47 6.32 12.94
CA ALA A 135 1.18 6.98 13.14
C ALA A 135 0.41 6.41 14.34
N CYS A 136 0.33 5.08 14.46
CA CYS A 136 -0.32 4.42 15.60
C CYS A 136 0.36 4.80 16.93
N LEU A 137 1.69 4.80 16.95
CA LEU A 137 2.47 5.24 18.09
C LEU A 137 2.21 6.72 18.42
N THR A 138 2.21 7.60 17.41
CA THR A 138 1.95 9.03 17.62
C THR A 138 0.58 9.25 18.23
N MET A 139 -0.46 8.60 17.67
CA MET A 139 -1.82 8.72 18.17
C MET A 139 -1.95 8.15 19.58
N ALA A 140 -1.33 7.01 19.86
CA ALA A 140 -1.30 6.45 21.20
C ALA A 140 -0.67 7.41 22.21
N THR A 141 0.52 7.96 21.93
CA THR A 141 1.21 8.92 22.79
C THR A 141 0.38 10.20 23.01
N LYS A 142 -0.20 10.79 21.96
CA LYS A 142 -1.09 11.96 22.08
C LYS A 142 -2.29 11.65 22.98
N ASN A 143 -2.90 10.47 22.83
CA ASN A 143 -4.07 10.06 23.61
C ASN A 143 -3.73 9.73 25.07
N MET A 144 -2.50 9.28 25.40
CA MET A 144 -2.08 9.05 26.79
C MET A 144 -2.23 10.30 27.66
N ILE A 145 -2.07 11.48 27.07
CA ILE A 145 -2.19 12.77 27.76
C ILE A 145 -3.65 13.02 28.20
N HIS A 146 -4.62 12.49 27.46
CA HIS A 146 -6.04 12.79 27.64
C HIS A 146 -6.85 11.64 28.23
N LEU A 147 -6.34 10.41 28.14
CA LEU A 147 -7.00 9.20 28.60
C LEU A 147 -6.07 8.53 29.61
N GLU A 148 -6.40 8.62 30.90
CA GLU A 148 -5.80 7.78 31.93
C GLU A 148 -5.89 6.32 31.46
N ASP A 149 -4.79 5.59 31.61
CA ASP A 149 -4.67 4.18 31.19
C ASP A 149 -4.75 3.92 29.66
N TRP A 150 -4.37 4.91 28.85
CA TRP A 150 -4.03 4.70 27.44
C TRP A 150 -2.51 4.68 27.32
N GLY A 151 -1.93 3.63 26.75
CA GLY A 151 -0.49 3.48 26.55
C GLY A 151 -0.18 2.78 25.24
N TYR A 152 1.06 2.82 24.75
CA TYR A 152 1.49 2.00 23.60
C TYR A 152 2.33 0.83 24.10
N VAL A 153 1.68 -0.34 24.26
CA VAL A 153 2.28 -1.46 25.01
C VAL A 153 3.18 -2.32 24.14
N GLY A 154 2.80 -2.51 22.87
CA GLY A 154 3.61 -3.33 22.00
C GLY A 154 3.12 -3.35 20.57
N THR A 155 4.10 -3.45 19.67
CA THR A 155 3.88 -3.68 18.25
C THR A 155 4.63 -4.90 17.81
N ASN A 156 3.97 -5.71 17.00
CA ASN A 156 4.59 -6.80 16.27
C ASN A 156 4.50 -6.48 14.78
N ALA A 157 5.61 -6.57 14.06
CA ALA A 157 5.60 -6.29 12.63
C ALA A 157 6.45 -7.28 11.83
N ILE A 158 6.03 -7.52 10.59
CA ILE A 158 6.77 -8.32 9.60
C ILE A 158 6.77 -7.56 8.27
N THR A 159 7.90 -7.54 7.58
CA THR A 159 8.01 -7.02 6.21
C THR A 159 9.11 -7.75 5.46
N LEU A 160 9.04 -7.76 4.13
CA LEU A 160 10.08 -8.32 3.28
C LEU A 160 11.45 -7.69 3.60
N ARG A 161 12.44 -8.54 3.86
CA ARG A 161 13.84 -8.15 3.94
C ARG A 161 14.46 -8.26 2.56
N SER A 162 14.98 -7.14 2.09
CA SER A 162 15.68 -7.08 0.81
C SER A 162 16.90 -6.17 0.92
N GLU A 163 17.99 -6.59 0.28
CA GLU A 163 19.17 -5.76 0.12
C GLU A 163 18.99 -4.69 -0.97
N ALA A 164 18.00 -4.89 -1.85
CA ALA A 164 17.71 -3.99 -2.95
C ALA A 164 17.25 -2.62 -2.45
N LYS A 165 17.93 -1.56 -2.89
CA LYS A 165 17.70 -0.18 -2.38
C LYS A 165 16.31 0.36 -2.70
N ASN A 166 15.65 -0.16 -3.73
CA ASN A 166 14.31 0.22 -4.17
C ASN A 166 13.20 -0.51 -3.39
N VAL A 167 13.51 -1.59 -2.67
CA VAL A 167 12.54 -2.29 -1.84
C VAL A 167 12.52 -1.64 -0.45
N PRO A 168 11.40 -1.03 -0.03
CA PRO A 168 11.26 -0.48 1.31
C PRO A 168 11.37 -1.58 2.37
N GLY A 169 12.03 -1.26 3.49
CA GLY A 169 12.21 -2.18 4.61
C GLY A 169 12.70 -1.44 5.84
N TRP A 170 13.04 -2.18 6.90
CA TRP A 170 13.36 -1.61 8.22
C TRP A 170 14.67 -0.79 8.28
N ARG A 171 15.50 -0.86 7.24
CA ARG A 171 16.78 -0.12 7.16
C ARG A 171 16.61 1.39 7.37
N LYS A 172 15.56 1.99 6.79
CA LYS A 172 15.27 3.43 6.96
C LYS A 172 14.74 3.76 8.37
N ALA A 173 14.21 2.77 9.07
CA ALA A 173 13.61 2.91 10.40
C ALA A 173 14.54 2.50 11.54
N ALA A 174 15.80 2.15 11.29
CA ALA A 174 16.71 1.62 12.31
C ALA A 174 16.81 2.52 13.57
N LYS A 175 16.93 3.84 13.39
CA LYS A 175 16.95 4.79 14.53
C LYS A 175 15.62 4.85 15.27
N PHE A 176 14.51 4.81 14.54
CA PHE A 176 13.16 4.83 15.11
C PHE A 176 12.90 3.56 15.93
N LEU A 177 13.24 2.38 15.39
CA LEU A 177 13.09 1.09 16.08
C LEU A 177 14.00 0.99 17.31
N ALA A 178 15.22 1.52 17.25
CA ALA A 178 16.12 1.55 18.40
C ALA A 178 15.62 2.45 19.54
N TYR A 179 14.92 3.54 19.20
CA TYR A 179 14.33 4.46 20.18
C TYR A 179 13.04 3.90 20.81
N TRP A 180 12.32 3.04 20.09
CA TRP A 180 11.03 2.46 20.51
C TRP A 180 11.11 0.94 20.61
N PRO A 181 11.76 0.37 21.66
CA PRO A 181 11.99 -1.07 21.81
C PRO A 181 10.72 -1.90 21.97
N GLN A 182 9.57 -1.27 22.26
CA GLN A 182 8.27 -1.93 22.24
C GLN A 182 7.78 -2.29 20.83
N ILE A 183 8.43 -1.75 19.79
CA ILE A 183 8.20 -2.14 18.40
C ILE A 183 9.13 -3.30 18.06
N THR A 184 8.56 -4.49 17.96
CA THR A 184 9.29 -5.72 17.73
C THR A 184 9.06 -6.24 16.32
N ILE A 185 10.17 -6.49 15.62
CA ILE A 185 10.18 -6.99 14.24
C ILE A 185 10.43 -8.49 14.27
N HIS A 186 9.73 -9.22 13.41
CA HIS A 186 9.89 -10.66 13.25
C HIS A 186 10.00 -11.01 11.76
N ASP A 187 11.01 -11.82 11.41
CA ASP A 187 11.40 -12.06 10.01
C ASP A 187 10.85 -13.36 9.42
N GLY A 188 9.90 -14.01 10.11
CA GLY A 188 9.35 -15.30 9.69
C GLY A 188 10.25 -16.47 10.08
N GLU A 189 9.96 -17.65 9.55
CA GLU A 189 10.71 -18.89 9.82
C GLU A 189 12.05 -18.92 9.07
N ASP A 190 12.06 -18.46 7.82
CA ASP A 190 13.26 -18.43 6.97
C ASP A 190 14.08 -17.13 7.08
N SER A 191 13.67 -16.22 7.96
CA SER A 191 14.28 -14.91 8.18
C SER A 191 14.24 -13.94 6.97
N THR A 192 13.41 -14.20 5.96
CA THR A 192 13.24 -13.30 4.80
C THR A 192 12.16 -12.25 5.00
N GLY A 193 11.25 -12.46 5.96
CA GLY A 193 10.06 -11.64 6.16
C GLY A 193 9.07 -11.69 5.01
N ASN A 194 9.25 -12.62 4.06
CA ASN A 194 8.38 -12.77 2.91
C ASN A 194 7.07 -13.46 3.32
N ILE A 195 6.00 -12.67 3.46
CA ILE A 195 4.69 -13.17 3.86
C ILE A 195 3.97 -13.94 2.76
N LEU A 196 4.49 -14.02 1.52
CA LEU A 196 3.96 -14.96 0.52
C LEU A 196 4.30 -16.42 0.85
N ILE A 197 5.27 -16.65 1.73
CA ILE A 197 5.66 -17.98 2.20
C ILE A 197 4.82 -18.32 3.43
N LYS A 198 3.99 -19.36 3.33
CA LYS A 198 3.05 -19.76 4.40
C LYS A 198 3.76 -20.05 5.74
N ALA A 199 4.92 -20.71 5.69
CA ALA A 199 5.77 -20.95 6.86
C ALA A 199 6.11 -19.66 7.63
N ASN A 200 6.44 -18.58 6.93
CA ASN A 200 6.71 -17.28 7.55
C ASN A 200 5.46 -16.68 8.19
N GLN A 201 4.29 -16.82 7.55
CA GLN A 201 3.01 -16.38 8.10
C GLN A 201 2.70 -17.12 9.40
N ASP A 202 2.73 -18.45 9.37
CA ASP A 202 2.39 -19.30 10.51
C ASP A 202 3.34 -19.06 11.69
N HIS A 203 4.65 -18.92 11.43
CA HIS A 203 5.63 -18.61 12.47
C HIS A 203 5.41 -17.21 13.07
N PHE A 204 5.13 -16.20 12.25
CA PHE A 204 4.83 -14.84 12.72
C PHE A 204 3.54 -14.79 13.55
N VAL A 205 2.49 -15.48 13.10
CA VAL A 205 1.20 -15.60 13.81
C VAL A 205 1.40 -16.26 15.17
N LYS A 206 2.10 -17.40 15.20
CA LYS A 206 2.40 -18.13 16.46
C LYS A 206 3.16 -17.25 17.44
N TRP A 207 4.24 -16.61 16.97
CA TRP A 207 5.05 -15.71 17.79
C TRP A 207 4.25 -14.51 18.30
N THR A 208 3.36 -13.95 17.46
CA THR A 208 2.50 -12.83 17.82
C THR A 208 1.48 -13.20 18.88
N ASN A 209 0.79 -14.33 18.73
CA ASN A 209 -0.22 -14.78 19.68
C ASN A 209 0.36 -15.16 21.04
N LEU A 210 1.61 -15.63 21.10
CA LEU A 210 2.32 -15.84 22.38
C LEU A 210 2.55 -14.53 23.15
N ARG A 211 2.76 -13.42 22.44
CA ARG A 211 2.99 -12.08 23.04
C ARG A 211 1.68 -11.32 23.30
N ASN A 212 0.64 -11.63 22.52
CA ASN A 212 -0.66 -10.99 22.57
C ASN A 212 -1.75 -12.07 22.71
N PRO A 213 -1.90 -12.71 23.90
CA PRO A 213 -2.84 -13.82 24.08
C PRO A 213 -4.31 -13.42 23.89
N ASN A 214 -4.64 -12.14 24.07
CA ASN A 214 -5.97 -11.58 23.82
C ASN A 214 -6.13 -11.01 22.39
N GLY A 215 -5.11 -11.19 21.54
CA GLY A 215 -5.02 -10.63 20.20
C GLY A 215 -4.70 -9.13 20.16
N ALA A 216 -4.48 -8.63 18.95
CA ALA A 216 -4.21 -7.21 18.68
C ALA A 216 -5.48 -6.37 18.67
N HIS A 217 -5.37 -5.10 19.06
CA HIS A 217 -6.48 -4.15 18.99
C HIS A 217 -6.68 -3.63 17.57
N ILE A 218 -5.56 -3.45 16.85
CA ILE A 218 -5.54 -3.00 15.46
C ILE A 218 -4.53 -3.86 14.69
N TYR A 219 -4.94 -4.31 13.52
CA TYR A 219 -4.10 -4.93 12.52
C TYR A 219 -4.11 -4.07 11.28
N THR A 220 -2.93 -3.77 10.74
CA THR A 220 -2.82 -3.05 9.48
C THR A 220 -1.89 -3.76 8.50
N ALA A 221 -2.18 -3.59 7.22
CA ALA A 221 -1.29 -3.99 6.14
C ALA A 221 -1.35 -2.98 4.98
N ASP A 222 -0.19 -2.51 4.54
CA ASP A 222 -0.02 -1.50 3.48
C ASP A 222 0.92 -2.02 2.37
N GLY A 223 0.86 -3.33 2.10
CA GLY A 223 1.68 -4.00 1.09
C GLY A 223 1.42 -3.52 -0.33
N GLY A 224 2.44 -3.62 -1.17
CA GLY A 224 2.36 -3.26 -2.57
C GLY A 224 3.65 -3.57 -3.33
N PHE A 225 3.51 -3.80 -4.64
CA PHE A 225 4.62 -3.94 -5.56
C PHE A 225 4.72 -2.73 -6.50
N ASP A 226 5.80 -2.65 -7.27
CA ASP A 226 5.90 -1.68 -8.35
C ASP A 226 5.17 -2.21 -9.59
N PHE A 227 4.02 -1.60 -9.88
CA PHE A 227 3.14 -1.97 -11.00
C PHE A 227 3.33 -1.08 -12.23
N SER A 228 4.39 -0.29 -12.26
CA SER A 228 4.58 0.70 -13.31
C SER A 228 4.75 0.14 -14.72
N SER A 229 5.11 -1.15 -14.84
CA SER A 229 5.20 -1.83 -16.13
C SER A 229 3.84 -2.29 -16.67
N ASP A 230 2.87 -2.53 -15.80
CA ASP A 230 1.53 -2.98 -16.18
C ASP A 230 0.51 -2.65 -15.07
N TYR A 231 -0.15 -1.49 -15.22
CA TYR A 231 -1.20 -1.07 -14.29
C TYR A 231 -2.50 -1.90 -14.44
N ASN A 232 -2.70 -2.60 -15.55
CA ASN A 232 -3.92 -3.36 -15.81
C ASN A 232 -3.86 -4.76 -15.15
N ALA A 233 -2.67 -5.33 -15.00
CA ALA A 233 -2.45 -6.59 -14.28
C ALA A 233 -2.30 -6.44 -12.75
N GLN A 234 -2.57 -5.25 -12.21
CA GLN A 234 -2.31 -4.91 -10.81
C GLN A 234 -3.13 -5.76 -9.83
N GLU A 235 -4.45 -5.92 -10.07
CA GLU A 235 -5.35 -6.68 -9.19
C GLU A 235 -4.90 -8.15 -9.07
N ASP A 236 -4.62 -8.77 -10.21
CA ASP A 236 -4.09 -10.13 -10.29
C ASP A 236 -2.77 -10.30 -9.54
N SER A 237 -1.84 -9.38 -9.80
CA SER A 237 -0.47 -9.46 -9.29
C SER A 237 -0.39 -9.24 -7.77
N ILE A 238 -1.28 -8.42 -7.20
CA ILE A 238 -1.30 -8.15 -5.75
C ILE A 238 -2.12 -9.17 -4.97
N PHE A 239 -3.06 -9.87 -5.61
CA PHE A 239 -4.00 -10.75 -4.91
C PHE A 239 -3.36 -11.77 -3.96
N PRO A 240 -2.24 -12.45 -4.29
CA PRO A 240 -1.56 -13.36 -3.36
C PRO A 240 -1.08 -12.67 -2.08
N LEU A 241 -0.62 -11.41 -2.19
CA LEU A 241 -0.20 -10.61 -1.04
C LEU A 241 -1.40 -10.20 -0.20
N LEU A 242 -2.47 -9.70 -0.84
CA LEU A 242 -3.71 -9.32 -0.18
C LEU A 242 -4.32 -10.49 0.61
N LEU A 243 -4.32 -11.70 0.03
CA LEU A 243 -4.77 -12.92 0.70
C LEU A 243 -3.92 -13.26 1.93
N ALA A 244 -2.59 -13.15 1.82
CA ALA A 244 -1.67 -13.41 2.93
C ALA A 244 -1.86 -12.39 4.08
N GLU A 245 -2.00 -11.10 3.76
CA GLU A 245 -2.28 -10.04 4.73
C GLU A 245 -3.62 -10.27 5.44
N ALA A 246 -4.67 -10.59 4.68
CA ALA A 246 -5.99 -10.93 5.23
C ALA A 246 -5.91 -12.12 6.20
N LEU A 247 -5.25 -13.21 5.81
CA LEU A 247 -5.07 -14.40 6.64
C LEU A 247 -4.31 -14.11 7.94
N ILE A 248 -3.20 -13.36 7.87
CA ILE A 248 -2.46 -12.95 9.08
C ILE A 248 -3.38 -12.15 10.00
N GLY A 249 -4.07 -11.13 9.46
CA GLY A 249 -4.96 -10.26 10.24
C GLY A 249 -6.05 -11.03 10.98
N LEU A 250 -6.75 -11.94 10.30
CA LEU A 250 -7.77 -12.79 10.91
C LEU A 250 -7.20 -13.68 12.04
N LYS A 251 -5.94 -14.10 11.95
CA LYS A 251 -5.30 -15.01 12.92
C LYS A 251 -4.68 -14.31 14.14
N VAL A 252 -4.48 -12.98 14.10
CA VAL A 252 -3.82 -12.21 15.18
C VAL A 252 -4.71 -11.17 15.86
N LEU A 253 -5.85 -10.84 15.27
CA LEU A 253 -6.78 -9.85 15.84
C LEU A 253 -7.50 -10.37 17.09
N GLY A 254 -7.62 -9.50 18.09
CA GLY A 254 -8.46 -9.71 19.26
C GLY A 254 -9.93 -9.38 18.96
N LYS A 255 -10.85 -9.98 19.71
CA LYS A 255 -12.28 -9.70 19.58
C LYS A 255 -12.55 -8.21 19.82
N GLY A 256 -13.35 -7.60 18.95
CA GLY A 256 -13.63 -6.17 18.92
C GLY A 256 -12.59 -5.35 18.14
N GLY A 257 -11.46 -5.93 17.75
CA GLY A 257 -10.38 -5.22 17.07
C GLY A 257 -10.71 -4.71 15.67
N PHE A 258 -9.79 -3.91 15.13
CA PHE A 258 -9.90 -3.24 13.83
C PHE A 258 -8.90 -3.79 12.83
N MET A 259 -9.33 -3.96 11.59
CA MET A 259 -8.49 -4.35 10.46
C MET A 259 -8.47 -3.24 9.43
N ILE A 260 -7.29 -2.84 8.96
CA ILE A 260 -7.12 -1.89 7.85
C ILE A 260 -6.13 -2.48 6.86
N ILE A 261 -6.62 -2.93 5.70
CA ILE A 261 -5.78 -3.60 4.69
C ILE A 261 -5.88 -2.84 3.38
N LYS A 262 -4.73 -2.50 2.80
CA LYS A 262 -4.67 -1.92 1.47
C LYS A 262 -5.13 -2.90 0.40
N CYS A 263 -5.97 -2.42 -0.49
CA CYS A 263 -6.31 -3.09 -1.73
C CYS A 263 -6.23 -2.10 -2.91
N PHE A 264 -6.33 -2.63 -4.12
CA PHE A 264 -6.36 -1.88 -5.36
C PHE A 264 -7.70 -2.15 -6.04
N ASP A 265 -7.74 -2.26 -7.37
CA ASP A 265 -8.92 -2.67 -8.11
C ASP A 265 -9.64 -3.87 -7.47
N THR A 266 -10.97 -3.81 -7.46
CA THR A 266 -11.87 -4.77 -6.80
C THR A 266 -12.91 -5.18 -7.81
N THR A 267 -12.43 -5.68 -8.94
CA THR A 267 -13.23 -6.03 -10.10
C THR A 267 -13.29 -7.54 -10.31
N GLU A 268 -12.29 -8.27 -9.82
CA GLU A 268 -12.19 -9.70 -10.05
C GLU A 268 -12.84 -10.52 -8.95
N GLN A 269 -13.43 -11.65 -9.35
CA GLN A 269 -14.17 -12.52 -8.44
C GLN A 269 -13.37 -12.95 -7.19
N PRO A 270 -12.08 -13.35 -7.27
CA PRO A 270 -11.30 -13.72 -6.08
C PRO A 270 -11.19 -12.58 -5.06
N THR A 271 -10.94 -11.34 -5.53
CA THR A 271 -10.87 -10.16 -4.67
C THR A 271 -12.21 -9.87 -4.03
N LEU A 272 -13.29 -9.92 -4.81
CA LEU A 272 -14.66 -9.70 -4.34
C LEU A 272 -15.09 -10.74 -3.30
N ASP A 273 -14.77 -12.02 -3.53
CA ASP A 273 -15.03 -13.10 -2.58
C ASP A 273 -14.25 -12.89 -1.28
N LEU A 274 -12.97 -12.52 -1.38
CA LEU A 274 -12.13 -12.24 -0.21
C LEU A 274 -12.71 -11.08 0.62
N LEU A 275 -13.08 -9.97 -0.02
CA LEU A 275 -13.66 -8.82 0.67
C LEU A 275 -15.00 -9.15 1.33
N TRP A 276 -15.84 -9.96 0.67
CA TRP A 276 -17.09 -10.43 1.27
C TRP A 276 -16.84 -11.37 2.46
N LEU A 277 -15.89 -12.30 2.35
CA LEU A 277 -15.50 -13.17 3.46
C LEU A 277 -14.97 -12.34 4.65
N LEU A 278 -14.12 -11.36 4.38
CA LEU A 278 -13.66 -10.42 5.40
C LEU A 278 -14.84 -9.66 6.03
N SER A 279 -15.78 -9.14 5.23
CA SER A 279 -16.94 -8.40 5.74
C SER A 279 -17.74 -9.18 6.81
N ARG A 280 -17.83 -10.52 6.66
CA ARG A 280 -18.52 -11.41 7.61
C ARG A 280 -17.78 -11.59 8.94
N ALA A 281 -16.48 -11.33 8.97
CA ALA A 281 -15.63 -11.50 10.15
C ALA A 281 -15.70 -10.31 11.13
N PHE A 282 -16.37 -9.22 10.74
CA PHE A 282 -16.49 -7.98 11.54
C PHE A 282 -17.94 -7.60 11.78
N ARG A 283 -18.21 -6.79 12.81
CA ARG A 283 -19.54 -6.20 13.08
C ARG A 283 -20.00 -5.30 11.94
N SER A 284 -19.09 -4.49 11.42
CA SER A 284 -19.31 -3.61 10.27
C SER A 284 -18.04 -3.49 9.47
N TRP A 285 -18.16 -3.15 8.19
CA TRP A 285 -17.03 -3.02 7.29
C TRP A 285 -17.19 -1.79 6.41
N GLY A 286 -16.10 -1.36 5.78
CA GLY A 286 -16.12 -0.37 4.73
C GLY A 286 -14.93 -0.49 3.80
N ILE A 287 -14.97 0.21 2.68
CA ILE A 287 -13.83 0.45 1.81
C ILE A 287 -13.70 1.96 1.65
N SER A 288 -12.50 2.50 1.85
CA SER A 288 -12.25 3.94 1.82
C SER A 288 -11.00 4.27 1.03
N LYS A 289 -11.08 5.30 0.18
CA LYS A 289 -9.96 5.95 -0.48
C LYS A 289 -9.71 7.31 0.20
N PRO A 290 -8.76 7.40 1.15
CA PRO A 290 -8.45 8.66 1.83
C PRO A 290 -7.84 9.67 0.86
N HIS A 291 -7.96 10.97 1.16
CA HIS A 291 -7.36 12.08 0.42
C HIS A 291 -5.84 11.95 0.26
N THR A 292 -5.18 11.39 1.26
CA THR A 292 -3.75 11.08 1.29
C THR A 292 -3.35 9.88 0.43
N SER A 293 -4.31 9.10 -0.08
CA SER A 293 -4.09 8.18 -1.20
C SER A 293 -4.22 8.94 -2.52
N ARG A 294 -3.23 8.80 -3.41
CA ARG A 294 -3.19 9.59 -4.65
C ARG A 294 -4.45 9.35 -5.48
N SER A 295 -5.07 10.43 -5.96
CA SER A 295 -6.34 10.36 -6.68
C SER A 295 -6.24 9.65 -8.03
N GLY A 296 -5.08 9.67 -8.69
CA GLY A 296 -4.82 9.01 -9.97
C GLY A 296 -4.39 7.54 -9.87
N ASN A 297 -4.73 6.83 -8.80
CA ASN A 297 -4.47 5.39 -8.68
C ASN A 297 -5.65 4.64 -8.03
N ALA A 298 -5.64 3.31 -8.15
CA ALA A 298 -6.67 2.44 -7.60
C ALA A 298 -6.51 2.15 -6.10
N GLU A 299 -5.48 2.67 -5.43
CA GLU A 299 -5.22 2.37 -4.02
C GLU A 299 -6.38 2.84 -3.12
N ARG A 300 -6.80 1.94 -2.23
CA ARG A 300 -7.84 2.12 -1.22
C ARG A 300 -7.66 1.10 -0.10
N TYR A 301 -8.50 1.17 0.93
CA TYR A 301 -8.35 0.36 2.13
C TYR A 301 -9.66 -0.32 2.51
N PHE A 302 -9.64 -1.64 2.68
CA PHE A 302 -10.68 -2.37 3.38
C PHE A 302 -10.55 -2.10 4.89
N ILE A 303 -11.68 -1.83 5.54
CA ILE A 303 -11.76 -1.49 6.96
C ILE A 303 -12.75 -2.45 7.63
N GLY A 304 -12.26 -3.35 8.47
CA GLY A 304 -13.07 -4.17 9.35
C GLY A 304 -13.18 -3.55 10.74
N LYS A 305 -14.40 -3.29 11.22
CA LYS A 305 -14.65 -2.71 12.55
C LYS A 305 -15.31 -3.73 13.48
N GLY A 306 -14.69 -3.99 14.63
CA GLY A 306 -15.27 -4.90 15.62
C GLY A 306 -15.16 -6.36 15.23
N TYR A 307 -13.93 -6.89 15.19
CA TYR A 307 -13.67 -8.30 14.86
C TYR A 307 -14.50 -9.24 15.73
N LEU A 308 -15.18 -10.21 15.13
CA LEU A 308 -16.08 -11.10 15.87
C LEU A 308 -15.34 -12.22 16.61
N GLY A 309 -14.12 -12.51 16.18
CA GLY A 309 -13.30 -13.62 16.64
C GLY A 309 -12.93 -14.56 15.49
N PRO A 310 -12.05 -15.53 15.72
CA PRO A 310 -11.60 -16.47 14.70
C PRO A 310 -12.77 -17.30 14.16
N SER A 311 -13.05 -17.14 12.86
CA SER A 311 -14.04 -17.93 12.12
C SER A 311 -13.32 -19.07 11.41
N SER A 312 -13.40 -20.29 11.97
CA SER A 312 -12.66 -21.44 11.46
C SER A 312 -13.06 -21.81 10.04
N ASP A 313 -14.33 -21.63 9.66
CA ASP A 313 -14.82 -21.82 8.29
C ASP A 313 -14.14 -20.88 7.29
N ILE A 314 -14.08 -19.58 7.58
CA ILE A 314 -13.43 -18.57 6.73
C ILE A 314 -11.91 -18.81 6.67
N ILE A 315 -11.26 -19.00 7.83
CA ILE A 315 -9.81 -19.18 7.90
C ILE A 315 -9.39 -20.47 7.17
N ASN A 316 -10.08 -21.59 7.40
CA ASN A 316 -9.76 -22.85 6.73
C ASN A 316 -10.00 -22.78 5.22
N LEU A 317 -11.06 -22.09 4.79
CA LEU A 317 -11.33 -21.86 3.36
C LEU A 317 -10.19 -21.07 2.71
N LEU A 318 -9.79 -19.95 3.32
CA LEU A 318 -8.74 -19.09 2.78
C LEU A 318 -7.36 -19.77 2.83
N ASP A 319 -7.04 -20.52 3.89
CA ASP A 319 -5.81 -21.31 3.98
C ASP A 319 -5.77 -22.39 2.87
N ALA A 320 -6.88 -23.09 2.64
CA ALA A 320 -6.97 -24.10 1.57
C ALA A 320 -6.84 -23.45 0.17
N TYR A 321 -7.44 -22.27 -0.01
CA TYR A 321 -7.36 -21.53 -1.26
C TYR A 321 -5.94 -21.01 -1.53
N GLN A 322 -5.27 -20.47 -0.51
CA GLN A 322 -3.86 -20.06 -0.58
C GLN A 322 -2.94 -21.24 -0.90
N ALA A 323 -3.18 -22.41 -0.29
CA ALA A 323 -2.37 -23.62 -0.52
C ALA A 323 -2.48 -24.14 -1.96
N LYS A 324 -3.65 -24.00 -2.60
CA LYS A 324 -3.85 -24.40 -4.00
C LYS A 324 -3.18 -23.45 -5.01
N GLN A 325 -3.04 -22.17 -4.66
CA GLN A 325 -2.52 -21.12 -5.56
C GLN A 325 -3.23 -21.03 -6.93
N GLN A 326 -4.51 -21.39 -6.99
CA GLN A 326 -5.32 -21.41 -8.21
C GLN A 326 -6.17 -20.14 -8.34
N PHE A 327 -5.50 -18.98 -8.35
CA PHE A 327 -6.17 -17.67 -8.30
C PHE A 327 -6.94 -17.27 -9.57
N LEU A 328 -6.86 -18.08 -10.63
CA LEU A 328 -7.68 -17.94 -11.83
C LEU A 328 -9.14 -18.34 -11.62
N PHE A 329 -9.49 -18.89 -10.46
CA PHE A 329 -10.82 -19.36 -10.12
C PHE A 329 -11.37 -18.64 -8.89
N PRO A 330 -12.69 -18.42 -8.78
CA PRO A 330 -13.32 -17.87 -7.58
C PRO A 330 -12.98 -18.65 -6.31
N ILE A 331 -13.01 -18.00 -5.15
CA ILE A 331 -12.87 -18.67 -3.85
C ILE A 331 -14.14 -19.48 -3.55
N LEU A 332 -15.29 -18.89 -3.86
CA LEU A 332 -16.61 -19.44 -3.56
C LEU A 332 -17.26 -20.06 -4.79
N ALA A 333 -18.09 -21.07 -4.58
CA ALA A 333 -18.93 -21.60 -5.64
C ALA A 333 -20.01 -20.57 -6.03
N HIS A 334 -20.18 -20.35 -7.33
CA HIS A 334 -21.17 -19.41 -7.86
C HIS A 334 -22.42 -20.12 -8.39
N PRO A 335 -23.62 -19.51 -8.23
CA PRO A 335 -23.88 -18.26 -7.50
C PRO A 335 -23.69 -18.42 -5.98
N VAL A 336 -23.14 -17.38 -5.34
CA VAL A 336 -22.96 -17.38 -3.89
C VAL A 336 -24.33 -17.38 -3.22
N GLN A 337 -24.65 -18.45 -2.50
CA GLN A 337 -25.94 -18.64 -1.86
C GLN A 337 -26.01 -17.91 -0.53
N CYS A 338 -25.90 -16.58 -0.55
CA CYS A 338 -26.06 -15.76 0.65
C CYS A 338 -26.68 -14.41 0.30
N GLU A 339 -27.75 -14.03 1.02
CA GLU A 339 -28.52 -12.81 0.74
C GLU A 339 -27.69 -11.54 0.88
N SER A 340 -26.66 -11.53 1.74
CA SER A 340 -25.78 -10.38 1.93
C SER A 340 -24.73 -10.22 0.83
N TRP A 341 -24.49 -11.23 -0.01
CA TRP A 341 -23.44 -11.17 -1.02
C TRP A 341 -23.74 -10.12 -2.08
N LYS A 342 -24.92 -10.17 -2.70
CA LYS A 342 -25.28 -9.26 -3.79
C LYS A 342 -25.30 -7.78 -3.36
N PRO A 343 -25.94 -7.39 -2.25
CA PRO A 343 -25.88 -6.01 -1.76
C PRO A 343 -24.45 -5.54 -1.46
N THR A 344 -23.58 -6.40 -0.91
CA THR A 344 -22.17 -6.06 -0.69
C THR A 344 -21.45 -5.83 -2.02
N MET A 345 -21.67 -6.67 -3.03
CA MET A 345 -21.08 -6.48 -4.36
C MET A 345 -21.55 -5.16 -4.99
N ASP A 346 -22.83 -4.82 -4.86
CA ASP A 346 -23.40 -3.60 -5.44
C ASP A 346 -22.76 -2.33 -4.82
N LEU A 347 -22.52 -2.32 -3.50
CA LEU A 347 -21.79 -1.24 -2.83
C LEU A 347 -20.34 -1.12 -3.32
N ILE A 348 -19.63 -2.26 -3.44
CA ILE A 348 -18.24 -2.26 -3.90
C ILE A 348 -18.16 -1.77 -5.35
N GLN A 349 -19.07 -2.22 -6.21
CA GLN A 349 -19.14 -1.81 -7.62
C GLN A 349 -19.47 -0.32 -7.76
N GLN A 350 -20.38 0.21 -6.94
CA GLN A 350 -20.65 1.65 -6.93
C GLN A 350 -19.38 2.44 -6.61
N LEU A 351 -18.64 2.06 -5.56
CA LEU A 351 -17.39 2.72 -5.19
C LEU A 351 -16.32 2.59 -6.29
N GLN A 352 -16.22 1.42 -6.94
CA GLN A 352 -15.30 1.21 -8.06
C GLN A 352 -15.53 2.25 -9.15
N VAL A 353 -16.78 2.47 -9.57
CA VAL A 353 -17.10 3.46 -10.62
C VAL A 353 -16.70 4.88 -10.20
N GLU A 354 -16.97 5.27 -8.96
CA GLU A 354 -16.58 6.60 -8.46
C GLU A 354 -15.05 6.81 -8.44
N ILE A 355 -14.29 5.76 -8.06
CA ILE A 355 -12.82 5.80 -8.07
C ILE A 355 -12.28 5.86 -9.51
N GLU A 356 -12.82 5.05 -10.43
CA GLU A 356 -12.40 5.05 -11.83
C GLU A 356 -12.62 6.42 -12.49
N GLN A 357 -13.76 7.06 -12.21
CA GLN A 357 -14.04 8.41 -12.70
C GLN A 357 -13.02 9.42 -12.19
N LEU A 358 -12.70 9.39 -10.90
CA LEU A 358 -11.67 10.25 -10.31
C LEU A 358 -10.28 10.00 -10.93
N GLU A 359 -9.92 8.73 -11.15
CA GLU A 359 -8.66 8.36 -11.81
C GLU A 359 -8.59 8.93 -13.23
N ILE A 360 -9.64 8.75 -14.03
CA ILE A 360 -9.71 9.28 -15.40
C ILE A 360 -9.47 10.80 -15.40
N ILE A 361 -10.17 11.54 -14.53
CA ILE A 361 -10.06 13.00 -14.44
C ILE A 361 -8.61 13.42 -14.15
N VAL A 362 -7.98 12.81 -13.15
CA VAL A 362 -6.62 13.19 -12.72
C VAL A 362 -5.58 12.75 -13.73
N ILE A 363 -5.72 11.57 -14.34
CA ILE A 363 -4.83 11.10 -15.39
C ILE A 363 -4.88 12.04 -16.59
N ARG A 364 -6.09 12.40 -17.07
CA ARG A 364 -6.27 13.32 -18.19
C ARG A 364 -5.67 14.70 -17.91
N GLN A 365 -5.95 15.26 -16.73
CA GLN A 365 -5.35 16.53 -16.30
C GLN A 365 -3.81 16.48 -16.30
N THR A 366 -3.23 15.35 -15.88
CA THR A 366 -1.77 15.15 -15.87
C THR A 366 -1.21 15.06 -17.28
N LEU A 367 -1.85 14.29 -18.17
CA LEU A 367 -1.46 14.17 -19.57
C LEU A 367 -1.54 15.51 -20.31
N ASP A 368 -2.57 16.30 -20.04
CA ASP A 368 -2.71 17.63 -20.64
C ASP A 368 -1.63 18.58 -20.14
N LEU A 369 -1.30 18.54 -18.84
CA LEU A 369 -0.19 19.32 -18.29
C LEU A 369 1.16 18.89 -18.85
N ILE A 370 1.38 17.60 -19.12
CA ILE A 370 2.61 17.11 -19.78
C ILE A 370 2.76 17.70 -21.18
N LYS A 371 1.66 17.87 -21.92
CA LYS A 371 1.67 18.39 -23.29
C LYS A 371 1.89 19.90 -23.35
N THR A 372 1.36 20.65 -22.39
CA THR A 372 1.39 22.12 -22.41
C THR A 372 2.49 22.72 -21.55
N THR A 373 2.79 22.10 -20.41
CA THR A 373 3.69 22.61 -19.36
C THR A 373 3.41 24.08 -19.02
N ASP A 374 2.13 24.46 -18.99
CA ASP A 374 1.72 25.86 -18.85
C ASP A 374 2.07 26.41 -17.45
N PRO A 375 2.91 27.46 -17.35
CA PRO A 375 3.28 28.10 -16.09
C PRO A 375 2.10 28.57 -15.25
N MET A 376 1.05 29.13 -15.87
CA MET A 376 -0.13 29.63 -15.16
C MET A 376 -0.94 28.48 -14.56
N VAL A 377 -1.02 27.35 -15.27
CA VAL A 377 -1.68 26.14 -14.77
C VAL A 377 -0.90 25.55 -13.60
N ILE A 378 0.43 25.47 -13.70
CA ILE A 378 1.29 24.97 -12.62
C ILE A 378 1.14 25.86 -11.38
N GLU A 379 1.22 27.18 -11.52
CA GLU A 379 1.10 28.11 -10.40
C GLU A 379 -0.25 27.94 -9.67
N LYS A 380 -1.33 27.86 -10.46
CA LYS A 380 -2.67 27.62 -9.94
C LYS A 380 -2.74 26.30 -9.16
N LEU A 381 -2.21 25.21 -9.72
CA LEU A 381 -2.23 23.89 -9.07
C LEU A 381 -1.41 23.88 -7.79
N VAL A 382 -0.22 24.47 -7.79
CA VAL A 382 0.62 24.60 -6.59
C VAL A 382 -0.16 25.30 -5.49
N ARG A 383 -0.76 26.46 -5.78
CA ARG A 383 -1.54 27.23 -4.82
C ARG A 383 -2.72 26.44 -4.26
N GLU A 384 -3.51 25.81 -5.12
CA GLU A 384 -4.67 25.01 -4.71
C GLU A 384 -4.26 23.79 -3.88
N ASN A 385 -3.20 23.08 -4.27
CA ASN A 385 -2.70 21.91 -3.55
C ASN A 385 -2.14 22.27 -2.17
N VAL A 386 -1.41 23.39 -2.07
CA VAL A 386 -0.89 23.89 -0.79
C VAL A 386 -2.05 24.27 0.13
N ASN A 387 -3.04 25.02 -0.35
CA ASN A 387 -4.23 25.37 0.45
C ASN A 387 -4.96 24.12 0.95
N ARG A 388 -5.23 23.15 0.06
CA ARG A 388 -5.86 21.89 0.47
C ARG A 388 -5.02 21.10 1.46
N SER A 389 -3.69 21.15 1.35
CA SER A 389 -2.78 20.48 2.29
C SER A 389 -2.75 21.19 3.66
N ILE A 390 -2.84 22.53 3.70
CA ILE A 390 -2.98 23.31 4.94
C ILE A 390 -4.29 22.95 5.64
N ASP A 391 -5.39 22.95 4.90
CA ASP A 391 -6.71 22.63 5.44
C ASP A 391 -6.74 21.18 5.95
N TRP A 392 -6.15 20.24 5.21
CA TRP A 392 -5.99 18.86 5.66
C TRP A 392 -5.19 18.78 6.97
N CYS A 393 -4.04 19.46 7.08
CA CYS A 393 -3.22 19.43 8.30
C CYS A 393 -3.96 20.02 9.50
N LYS A 394 -4.65 21.14 9.31
CA LYS A 394 -5.48 21.76 10.37
C LYS A 394 -6.60 20.83 10.83
N HIS A 395 -7.28 20.15 9.90
CA HIS A 395 -8.37 19.24 10.23
C HIS A 395 -7.90 17.98 10.99
N HIS A 396 -6.65 17.58 10.81
CA HIS A 396 -6.07 16.37 11.41
C HIS A 396 -5.11 16.64 12.59
N ASP A 397 -5.07 17.88 13.08
CA ASP A 397 -4.16 18.31 14.17
C ASP A 397 -2.67 18.03 13.87
N GLU A 398 -2.27 18.23 12.61
CA GLU A 398 -0.86 18.17 12.20
C GLU A 398 -0.28 19.59 12.12
N GLU A 399 0.95 19.74 12.65
CA GLU A 399 1.65 21.02 12.66
C GLU A 399 2.04 21.46 11.24
N ILE A 400 1.82 22.74 10.95
CA ILE A 400 2.08 23.33 9.64
C ILE A 400 3.25 24.30 9.66
N THR A 401 4.00 24.34 8.56
CA THR A 401 5.08 25.32 8.38
C THR A 401 4.47 26.70 8.10
N MET A 402 4.70 27.66 9.01
CA MET A 402 4.12 29.00 8.93
C MET A 402 4.61 29.84 7.73
N THR A 403 5.69 29.43 7.04
CA THR A 403 6.15 30.10 5.82
C THR A 403 5.11 30.03 4.70
N TRP A 404 4.42 28.89 4.55
CA TRP A 404 3.33 28.77 3.58
C TRP A 404 2.15 29.69 3.91
N VAL A 405 1.91 29.96 5.19
CA VAL A 405 0.82 30.84 5.65
C VAL A 405 1.21 32.32 5.49
N ASN A 406 2.41 32.68 5.93
CA ASN A 406 2.85 34.08 6.00
C ASN A 406 3.40 34.61 4.67
N GLU A 407 3.96 33.74 3.82
CA GLU A 407 4.63 34.09 2.56
C GLU A 407 4.07 33.28 1.38
N MET A 408 2.75 33.04 1.34
CA MET A 408 2.10 32.18 0.35
C MET A 408 2.48 32.52 -1.09
N ASP A 409 2.28 33.79 -1.51
CA ASP A 409 2.51 34.19 -2.90
C ASP A 409 3.97 34.01 -3.33
N LYS A 410 4.91 34.41 -2.46
CA LYS A 410 6.34 34.24 -2.70
C LYS A 410 6.72 32.77 -2.80
N ASN A 411 6.18 31.91 -1.92
CA ASN A 411 6.49 30.48 -1.93
C ASN A 411 5.87 29.77 -3.13
N VAL A 412 4.64 30.11 -3.52
CA VAL A 412 3.98 29.60 -4.73
C VAL A 412 4.76 30.00 -5.97
N ALA A 413 5.14 31.27 -6.11
CA ALA A 413 5.92 31.74 -7.26
C ALA A 413 7.28 31.02 -7.35
N LYS A 414 7.99 30.89 -6.22
CA LYS A 414 9.27 30.18 -6.16
C LYS A 414 9.12 28.70 -6.50
N GLU A 415 8.12 28.03 -5.93
CA GLU A 415 7.85 26.60 -6.15
C GLU A 415 7.44 26.32 -7.59
N THR A 416 6.66 27.22 -8.21
CA THR A 416 6.29 27.16 -9.63
C THR A 416 7.52 27.24 -10.51
N GLN A 417 8.42 28.19 -10.25
CA GLN A 417 9.66 28.33 -11.00
C GLN A 417 10.57 27.10 -10.84
N ASP A 418 10.69 26.59 -9.60
CA ASP A 418 11.45 25.37 -9.32
C ASP A 418 10.85 24.17 -10.08
N LEU A 419 9.53 24.04 -10.13
CA LEU A 419 8.85 22.98 -10.90
C LEU A 419 9.06 23.13 -12.39
N LEU A 420 8.93 24.33 -12.97
CA LEU A 420 9.19 24.55 -14.40
C LEU A 420 10.60 24.11 -14.80
N ASN A 421 11.60 24.40 -13.96
CA ASN A 421 12.99 23.98 -14.20
C ASN A 421 13.16 22.45 -14.13
N ILE A 422 12.34 21.75 -13.34
CA ILE A 422 12.40 20.29 -13.22
C ILE A 422 11.62 19.63 -14.37
N LEU A 423 10.45 20.15 -14.69
CA LEU A 423 9.50 19.58 -15.65
C LEU A 423 9.88 19.88 -17.10
N ASN A 424 10.62 20.96 -17.34
CA ASN A 424 11.17 21.36 -18.62
C ASN A 424 12.59 21.94 -18.43
N PRO A 425 13.60 21.09 -18.22
CA PRO A 425 14.96 21.55 -17.98
C PRO A 425 15.49 22.31 -19.21
N PRO A 426 16.16 23.46 -19.03
CA PRO A 426 16.66 24.24 -20.14
C PRO A 426 17.68 23.44 -20.97
N PRO A 427 17.67 23.58 -22.32
CA PRO A 427 18.66 22.93 -23.17
C PRO A 427 20.06 23.42 -22.78
N HIS A 428 20.88 22.47 -22.31
CA HIS A 428 22.18 22.63 -21.64
C HIS A 428 22.99 23.92 -21.87
N ASN A 429 23.38 24.57 -20.75
CA ASN A 429 24.67 25.27 -20.62
C ASN A 429 25.07 25.54 -19.15
N VAL A 430 25.18 24.51 -18.29
CA VAL A 430 26.11 24.44 -17.13
C VAL A 430 26.22 22.95 -16.73
N PRO A 431 27.42 22.38 -16.55
CA PRO A 431 27.56 21.06 -15.94
C PRO A 431 27.28 21.16 -14.43
N TYR A 432 26.00 21.27 -14.05
CA TYR A 432 25.61 20.69 -12.77
C TYR A 432 25.85 19.19 -12.90
N SER A 433 26.56 18.58 -11.95
CA SER A 433 26.86 17.15 -11.97
C SER A 433 25.58 16.31 -11.83
N TYR A 434 24.86 16.15 -12.93
CA TYR A 434 23.86 15.12 -13.13
C TYR A 434 24.48 13.71 -13.09
N ALA A 435 25.80 13.58 -12.91
CA ALA A 435 26.47 12.31 -12.59
C ALA A 435 26.00 11.66 -11.26
N ASN A 436 25.31 12.41 -10.38
CA ASN A 436 24.63 11.83 -9.21
C ASN A 436 23.14 11.54 -9.45
N TRP A 437 22.61 11.89 -10.62
CA TRP A 437 21.28 11.51 -11.10
C TRP A 437 21.42 10.25 -11.96
N THR A 438 21.79 9.14 -11.31
CA THR A 438 21.64 7.84 -11.97
C THR A 438 20.14 7.57 -12.15
N ASN A 439 19.72 7.37 -13.40
CA ASN A 439 18.47 6.74 -13.79
C ASN A 439 18.11 5.63 -12.80
N ARG A 440 17.03 5.83 -12.05
CA ARG A 440 16.46 4.81 -11.15
C ARG A 440 14.95 4.68 -11.36
N SER A 441 14.53 4.50 -12.61
CA SER A 441 13.20 4.00 -12.94
C SER A 441 13.13 3.14 -14.20
N THR A 442 14.27 2.80 -14.83
CA THR A 442 14.28 1.97 -16.04
C THR A 442 15.47 1.03 -16.00
N VAL A 443 15.26 -0.19 -15.50
CA VAL A 443 15.96 -1.36 -15.99
C VAL A 443 14.88 -2.30 -16.52
N THR A 444 14.96 -2.56 -17.81
CA THR A 444 14.17 -3.53 -18.59
C THR A 444 13.86 -4.80 -17.80
N ASN A 445 12.57 -5.06 -17.56
CA ASN A 445 12.09 -6.37 -17.14
C ASN A 445 12.18 -7.32 -18.34
N ALA A 446 13.19 -8.17 -18.33
CA ALA A 446 12.98 -9.58 -18.63
C ALA A 446 13.04 -10.33 -17.30
N LEU A 447 12.10 -10.04 -16.40
CA LEU A 447 11.75 -10.92 -15.30
C LEU A 447 10.64 -11.84 -15.81
N VAL A 448 11.06 -12.89 -16.52
CA VAL A 448 10.25 -14.10 -16.66
C VAL A 448 10.39 -14.83 -15.33
N PHE A 449 9.29 -14.96 -14.58
CA PHE A 449 9.22 -15.73 -13.34
C PHE A 449 9.20 -17.24 -13.63
N ASP A 450 10.23 -17.75 -14.31
CA ASP A 450 10.41 -19.18 -14.52
C ASP A 450 11.71 -19.64 -13.85
N ASN A 451 11.58 -20.70 -13.04
CA ASN A 451 12.62 -21.53 -12.42
C ASN A 451 13.26 -21.03 -11.12
N PHE A 452 12.49 -21.12 -10.02
CA PHE A 452 13.09 -21.50 -8.73
C PHE A 452 13.43 -22.99 -8.76
N ARG A 453 14.72 -23.30 -8.64
CA ARG A 453 15.23 -24.67 -8.52
C ARG A 453 14.62 -25.33 -7.28
N MET A 454 13.80 -26.34 -7.50
CA MET A 454 13.50 -27.39 -6.54
C MET A 454 14.83 -28.07 -6.18
N GLY A 455 15.23 -27.97 -4.92
CA GLY A 455 16.31 -28.78 -4.41
C GLY A 455 15.79 -30.18 -4.16
N GLU A 456 16.21 -31.15 -4.96
CA GLU A 456 16.25 -32.54 -4.54
C GLU A 456 17.57 -33.18 -4.95
N SER A 457 18.17 -33.87 -3.98
CA SER A 457 19.31 -34.76 -4.18
C SER A 457 18.86 -36.00 -4.94
N THR A 458 19.60 -36.40 -5.98
CA THR A 458 20.15 -37.75 -6.18
C THR A 458 20.96 -37.82 -7.47
N THR A 459 22.04 -38.59 -7.41
CA THR A 459 23.02 -38.90 -8.47
C THR A 459 22.41 -39.54 -9.72
N VAL A 460 22.93 -39.23 -10.92
CA VAL A 460 23.47 -40.17 -11.94
C VAL A 460 24.08 -39.36 -13.12
N HIS A 461 25.25 -39.82 -13.60
CA HIS A 461 26.03 -39.26 -14.72
C HIS A 461 25.31 -39.30 -16.09
N THR A 462 25.46 -38.25 -16.91
CA THR A 462 25.70 -38.32 -18.37
C THR A 462 26.24 -36.98 -18.92
N ALA A 463 27.00 -37.05 -20.03
CA ALA A 463 27.93 -36.03 -20.56
C ALA A 463 27.28 -34.82 -21.28
N PRO A 464 27.99 -33.67 -21.45
CA PRO A 464 27.40 -32.45 -22.00
C PRO A 464 27.50 -32.36 -23.54
N VAL A 465 26.39 -31.95 -24.17
CA VAL A 465 26.34 -31.48 -25.56
C VAL A 465 26.60 -29.97 -25.58
N VAL A 466 27.51 -29.58 -26.48
CA VAL A 466 28.05 -28.23 -26.69
C VAL A 466 26.99 -27.29 -27.28
N ASN A 467 26.79 -26.11 -26.67
CA ASN A 467 26.06 -24.99 -27.28
C ASN A 467 27.08 -23.90 -27.71
N PRO A 468 27.25 -23.62 -29.01
CA PRO A 468 28.31 -22.75 -29.50
C PRO A 468 27.80 -21.34 -29.72
N PHE A 469 27.94 -20.42 -28.76
CA PHE A 469 28.06 -18.96 -28.99
C PHE A 469 28.41 -18.25 -27.67
N MET A 470 29.69 -18.27 -27.29
CA MET A 470 30.25 -17.35 -26.29
C MET A 470 31.36 -16.51 -26.93
N ARG A 471 31.12 -15.20 -27.08
CA ARG A 471 32.17 -14.20 -27.29
C ARG A 471 32.71 -13.77 -25.92
N LEU A 472 33.97 -14.11 -25.65
CA LEU A 472 34.74 -13.69 -24.49
C LEU A 472 35.00 -12.18 -24.54
N LYS A 473 34.72 -11.45 -23.44
CA LYS A 473 35.24 -10.11 -23.20
C LYS A 473 36.58 -10.22 -22.46
N SER A 474 37.60 -9.62 -23.07
CA SER A 474 38.98 -9.49 -22.58
C SER A 474 39.07 -8.71 -21.27
N VAL A 475 39.75 -9.28 -20.27
CA VAL A 475 40.20 -8.58 -19.06
C VAL A 475 41.60 -8.01 -19.34
N LYS A 476 41.79 -6.70 -19.07
CA LYS A 476 43.10 -6.03 -19.09
C LYS A 476 43.94 -6.53 -17.91
N GLN A 477 45.10 -7.13 -18.21
CA GLN A 477 46.19 -7.37 -17.26
C GLN A 477 46.99 -6.08 -17.05
N THR A 478 47.21 -5.73 -15.79
CA THR A 478 48.27 -4.81 -15.34
C THR A 478 49.56 -5.59 -15.17
N ASN A 479 50.59 -5.25 -15.95
CA ASN A 479 51.97 -5.72 -15.77
C ASN A 479 52.71 -4.83 -14.77
N ALA A 480 53.46 -5.45 -13.87
CA ALA A 480 54.73 -4.94 -13.38
C ALA A 480 55.64 -6.13 -13.04
N PHE A 481 56.80 -6.18 -13.70
CA PHE A 481 57.83 -7.21 -13.59
C PHE A 481 58.78 -6.94 -12.41
N THR A 482 59.15 -8.05 -11.75
CA THR A 482 60.41 -8.40 -11.06
C THR A 482 61.55 -7.39 -10.91
N ALA A 483 62.05 -7.27 -9.67
CA ALA A 483 63.36 -7.78 -9.26
C ALA A 483 63.26 -8.34 -7.84
#